data_AF-A0A4Q3F1G8-F1
#
_entry.id   AF-A0A4Q3F1G8-F1
#
_cell.length_a   1.000
_cell.length_b   1.000
_cell.length_c   1.000
_cell.angle_alpha   90.00
_cell.angle_beta   90.00
_cell.angle_gamma   90.00
#
_symmetry.space_group_name_H-M   'P 1'
#
loop_
_entity.id
_entity.type
_entity.pdbx_description
1 polymer ?
#
loop_
_entity_poly.entity_id
_entity_poly.type
_entity_poly.pdbx_seq_one_letter_code
_entity_poly.pdbx_strand_id
1 'polypeptide(L)'
;MSEIKSLILNQPNVITQARYIFSDSEMKVLLFIIKCIQGLLNREDFEHNKVLYGEADYKIFFQLSEIDEKETNLTRFKKAIKDLRKRDFEINDAKRWLNVGFVNYGEYNYDLKKWEIQISHKLMPFMVSMAKGYTRFQLNTILRLNTSSQRLFMMFSQFNETGIFKIKADELRETLRYCTQILQVLFPDHQAFANKLIGHLVGKMQLKPFSDRLERIEDQSQAEGKPLASYAPLVRHIAKSDFEFNNS
;
A
#
# COMPACT_ATOMS: atom_id res chain seq x y z
N MET A 1 -16.15 -37.94 -9.20
CA MET A 1 -16.27 -36.73 -8.35
C MET A 1 -14.88 -36.26 -8.01
N SER A 2 -14.35 -35.28 -8.76
CA SER A 2 -13.01 -34.73 -8.55
C SER A 2 -13.08 -33.60 -7.53
N GLU A 3 -12.35 -33.75 -6.42
CA GLU A 3 -12.17 -32.73 -5.41
C GLU A 3 -11.60 -31.44 -6.01
N ILE A 4 -12.42 -30.39 -6.00
CA ILE A 4 -11.94 -29.02 -6.19
C ILE A 4 -11.20 -28.65 -4.91
N LYS A 5 -9.89 -28.97 -4.85
CA LYS A 5 -8.98 -28.30 -3.93
C LYS A 5 -9.10 -26.81 -4.24
N SER A 6 -9.72 -26.06 -3.35
CA SER A 6 -9.68 -24.62 -3.34
C SER A 6 -8.21 -24.22 -3.35
N LEU A 7 -7.69 -23.87 -4.52
CA LEU A 7 -6.48 -23.08 -4.63
C LEU A 7 -6.82 -21.78 -3.92
N ILE A 8 -6.48 -21.70 -2.64
CA ILE A 8 -6.36 -20.44 -1.93
C ILE A 8 -5.32 -19.67 -2.73
N LEU A 9 -5.81 -18.82 -3.62
CA LEU A 9 -5.01 -17.92 -4.42
C LEU A 9 -4.46 -16.90 -3.41
N ASN A 10 -3.34 -17.25 -2.78
CA ASN A 10 -2.50 -16.31 -2.06
C ASN A 10 -1.98 -15.31 -3.09
N GLN A 11 -2.83 -14.37 -3.53
CA GLN A 11 -2.35 -13.17 -4.18
C GLN A 11 -1.27 -12.56 -3.28
N PRO A 12 -0.13 -12.13 -3.82
CA PRO A 12 0.93 -11.61 -3.00
C PRO A 12 0.51 -10.27 -2.41
N ASN A 13 -0.04 -10.35 -1.20
CA ASN A 13 -0.11 -9.29 -0.21
C ASN A 13 1.27 -8.67 0.06
N VAL A 14 2.37 -9.22 -0.49
CA VAL A 14 3.74 -8.73 -0.37
C VAL A 14 3.90 -7.31 -0.93
N ILE A 15 3.35 -6.98 -2.11
CA ILE A 15 3.39 -5.58 -2.58
C ILE A 15 2.55 -4.71 -1.65
N THR A 16 1.40 -5.21 -1.20
CA THR A 16 0.51 -4.48 -0.28
C THR A 16 1.16 -4.17 1.06
N GLN A 17 1.86 -5.13 1.63
CA GLN A 17 2.55 -5.03 2.90
C GLN A 17 3.84 -4.21 2.81
N ALA A 18 4.59 -4.32 1.70
CA ALA A 18 5.80 -3.51 1.48
C ALA A 18 5.48 -2.00 1.45
N ARG A 19 4.30 -1.61 0.94
CA ARG A 19 3.87 -0.20 0.78
C ARG A 19 3.70 0.57 2.09
N TYR A 20 3.48 -0.12 3.22
CA TYR A 20 3.41 0.54 4.53
C TYR A 20 4.77 1.12 4.98
N ILE A 21 5.86 0.73 4.34
CA ILE A 21 7.24 1.11 4.68
C ILE A 21 7.79 2.18 3.69
N PHE A 22 7.03 2.55 2.65
CA PHE A 22 7.50 3.47 1.61
C PHE A 22 7.34 4.92 2.07
N SER A 23 8.35 5.75 1.88
CA SER A 23 8.24 7.20 2.04
C SER A 23 7.26 7.81 1.04
N ASP A 24 6.85 9.06 1.26
CA ASP A 24 5.93 9.80 0.38
C ASP A 24 6.37 9.78 -1.10
N SER A 25 7.66 10.02 -1.36
CA SER A 25 8.18 10.02 -2.73
C SER A 25 8.24 8.63 -3.34
N GLU A 26 8.65 7.61 -2.59
CA GLU A 26 8.64 6.21 -3.06
C GLU A 26 7.21 5.77 -3.41
N MET A 27 6.26 6.16 -2.58
CA MET A 27 4.84 5.87 -2.75
C MET A 27 4.27 6.51 -4.02
N LYS A 28 4.58 7.79 -4.26
CA LYS A 28 4.15 8.50 -5.47
C LYS A 28 4.75 7.89 -6.73
N VAL A 29 6.04 7.51 -6.71
CA VAL A 29 6.69 6.79 -7.82
C VAL A 29 6.00 5.47 -8.09
N LEU A 30 5.70 4.68 -7.05
CA LEU A 30 5.00 3.41 -7.21
C LEU A 30 3.60 3.58 -7.82
N LEU A 31 2.81 4.52 -7.30
CA LEU A 31 1.48 4.83 -7.84
C LEU A 31 1.53 5.29 -9.30
N PHE A 32 2.57 6.06 -9.65
CA PHE A 32 2.80 6.45 -11.02
C PHE A 32 3.15 5.26 -11.93
N ILE A 33 4.00 4.34 -11.48
CA ILE A 33 4.29 3.09 -12.19
C ILE A 33 2.98 2.31 -12.46
N ILE A 34 2.15 2.15 -11.42
CA ILE A 34 0.84 1.47 -11.54
C ILE A 34 -0.06 2.21 -12.55
N LYS A 35 -0.07 3.54 -12.55
CA LYS A 35 -0.80 4.37 -13.53
C LYS A 35 -0.30 4.17 -14.96
N CYS A 36 1.01 4.06 -15.18
CA CYS A 36 1.58 3.76 -16.49
C CYS A 36 1.16 2.37 -16.97
N ILE A 37 1.24 1.35 -16.10
CA ILE A 37 0.83 -0.02 -16.40
C ILE A 37 -0.69 -0.11 -16.65
N GLN A 38 -1.50 0.60 -15.87
CA GLN A 38 -2.94 0.72 -16.13
C GLN A 38 -3.21 1.34 -17.50
N GLY A 39 -2.43 2.37 -17.86
CA GLY A 39 -2.51 3.00 -19.19
C GLY A 39 -2.12 2.05 -20.31
N LEU A 40 -1.19 1.13 -20.05
CA LEU A 40 -0.87 0.04 -20.97
C LEU A 40 -2.07 -0.89 -21.15
N LEU A 41 -2.72 -1.36 -20.07
CA LEU A 41 -3.82 -2.36 -20.15
C LEU A 41 -4.98 -1.99 -21.10
N ASN A 42 -5.09 -0.73 -21.51
CA ASN A 42 -6.09 -0.25 -22.45
C ASN A 42 -5.57 -0.15 -23.90
N ARG A 43 -4.44 -0.78 -24.24
CA ARG A 43 -3.83 -0.83 -25.57
C ARG A 43 -3.82 -2.27 -26.08
N GLU A 44 -3.76 -2.45 -27.41
CA GLU A 44 -3.83 -3.79 -28.05
C GLU A 44 -2.67 -4.08 -29.01
N ASP A 45 -1.61 -3.28 -29.01
CA ASP A 45 -0.49 -3.43 -29.95
C ASP A 45 0.48 -4.58 -29.58
N PHE A 46 1.26 -5.03 -30.57
CA PHE A 46 2.15 -6.21 -30.42
C PHE A 46 3.29 -5.97 -29.41
N GLU A 47 3.92 -4.80 -29.43
CA GLU A 47 4.95 -4.44 -28.44
C GLU A 47 4.36 -4.38 -27.03
N HIS A 48 3.14 -3.87 -26.91
CA HIS A 48 2.38 -3.86 -25.67
C HIS A 48 2.16 -5.26 -25.08
N ASN A 49 1.73 -6.23 -25.90
CA ASN A 49 1.55 -7.62 -25.44
C ASN A 49 2.88 -8.26 -25.01
N LYS A 50 3.98 -7.96 -25.69
CA LYS A 50 5.32 -8.47 -25.34
C LYS A 50 5.83 -7.91 -24.00
N VAL A 51 5.50 -6.67 -23.68
CA VAL A 51 5.88 -6.02 -22.40
C VAL A 51 4.99 -6.44 -21.24
N LEU A 52 3.67 -6.57 -21.45
CA LEU A 52 2.75 -6.96 -20.38
C LEU A 52 2.80 -8.46 -20.06
N TYR A 53 2.97 -9.30 -21.09
CA TYR A 53 2.81 -10.75 -20.98
C TYR A 53 4.04 -11.55 -21.41
N GLY A 54 5.07 -10.89 -21.97
CA GLY A 54 6.31 -11.52 -22.38
C GLY A 54 7.46 -11.29 -21.40
N GLU A 55 8.68 -11.58 -21.86
CA GLU A 55 9.91 -11.51 -21.05
C GLU A 55 10.67 -10.18 -21.21
N ALA A 56 9.99 -9.14 -21.71
CA ALA A 56 10.58 -7.83 -21.92
C ALA A 56 10.38 -6.92 -20.70
N ASP A 57 11.48 -6.41 -20.15
CA ASP A 57 11.42 -5.41 -19.08
C ASP A 57 10.75 -4.12 -19.56
N TYR A 58 9.99 -3.48 -18.68
CA TYR A 58 9.22 -2.28 -19.02
C TYR A 58 9.97 -1.01 -18.66
N LYS A 59 10.16 -0.13 -19.64
CA LYS A 59 10.74 1.20 -19.45
C LYS A 59 9.65 2.27 -19.37
N ILE A 60 9.73 3.11 -18.35
CA ILE A 60 8.82 4.24 -18.14
C ILE A 60 9.63 5.52 -18.23
N PHE A 61 9.16 6.44 -19.06
CA PHE A 61 9.74 7.77 -19.22
C PHE A 61 8.77 8.81 -18.67
N PHE A 62 9.26 9.77 -17.88
CA PHE A 62 8.40 10.80 -17.28
C PHE A 62 9.16 12.06 -16.88
N GLN A 63 8.43 13.16 -16.70
CA GLN A 63 8.86 14.36 -15.99
C GLN A 63 8.29 14.36 -14.57
N LEU A 64 8.97 15.04 -13.63
CA LEU A 64 8.54 15.13 -12.22
C LEU A 64 7.11 15.65 -12.07
N SER A 65 6.75 16.65 -12.89
CA SER A 65 5.43 17.26 -12.90
C SER A 65 4.29 16.29 -13.21
N GLU A 66 4.57 15.18 -13.89
CA GLU A 66 3.58 14.14 -14.19
C GLU A 66 3.24 13.27 -12.97
N ILE A 67 4.11 13.29 -11.95
CA ILE A 67 3.93 12.61 -10.66
C ILE A 67 3.39 13.59 -9.62
N ASP A 68 4.03 14.75 -9.49
CA ASP A 68 3.66 15.80 -8.56
C ASP A 68 4.03 17.16 -9.15
N GLU A 69 3.02 17.91 -9.59
CA GLU A 69 3.17 19.22 -10.25
C GLU A 69 3.96 20.24 -9.40
N LYS A 70 3.99 20.06 -8.07
CA LYS A 70 4.68 20.96 -7.13
C LYS A 70 6.08 20.47 -6.76
N GLU A 71 6.44 19.25 -7.12
CA GLU A 71 7.71 18.63 -6.74
C GLU A 71 8.83 19.05 -7.70
N THR A 72 9.77 19.85 -7.18
CA THR A 72 10.95 20.31 -7.93
C THR A 72 12.24 19.71 -7.38
N ASN A 73 12.18 18.96 -6.28
CA ASN A 73 13.36 18.45 -5.60
C ASN A 73 13.89 17.15 -6.25
N LEU A 74 14.79 17.33 -7.23
CA LEU A 74 15.48 16.22 -7.89
C LEU A 74 16.21 15.30 -6.91
N THR A 75 16.79 15.82 -5.83
CA THR A 75 17.53 15.01 -4.83
C THR A 75 16.60 14.05 -4.10
N ARG A 76 15.42 14.52 -3.70
CA ARG A 76 14.41 13.69 -3.04
C ARG A 76 13.96 12.54 -3.94
N PHE A 77 13.79 12.80 -5.23
CA PHE A 77 13.40 11.79 -6.21
C PHE A 77 14.52 10.79 -6.55
N LYS A 78 15.76 11.26 -6.70
CA LYS A 78 16.95 10.40 -6.81
C LYS A 78 17.01 9.42 -5.65
N LYS A 79 16.77 9.91 -4.42
CA LYS A 79 16.72 9.07 -3.22
C LYS A 79 15.57 8.06 -3.30
N ALA A 80 14.36 8.47 -3.64
CA ALA A 80 13.20 7.59 -3.73
C ALA A 80 13.42 6.43 -4.73
N ILE A 81 13.95 6.73 -5.92
CA ILE A 81 14.24 5.71 -6.93
C ILE A 81 15.37 4.78 -6.46
N LYS A 82 16.41 5.32 -5.83
CA LYS A 82 17.50 4.52 -5.24
C LYS A 82 16.99 3.59 -4.14
N ASP A 83 16.08 4.07 -3.30
CA ASP A 83 15.49 3.29 -2.21
C ASP A 83 14.57 2.20 -2.78
N LEU A 84 13.70 2.51 -3.74
CA LEU A 84 12.88 1.52 -4.45
C LEU A 84 13.72 0.43 -5.13
N ARG A 85 14.87 0.79 -5.72
CA ARG A 85 15.80 -0.20 -6.30
C ARG A 85 16.39 -1.16 -5.27
N LYS A 86 16.60 -0.70 -4.04
CA LYS A 86 17.14 -1.50 -2.94
C LYS A 86 16.07 -2.29 -2.19
N ARG A 87 14.79 -2.12 -2.54
CA ARG A 87 13.69 -2.84 -1.92
C ARG A 87 13.43 -4.11 -2.68
N ASP A 88 13.53 -5.20 -1.96
CA ASP A 88 13.20 -6.51 -2.47
C ASP A 88 11.69 -6.74 -2.43
N PHE A 89 11.19 -7.26 -3.54
CA PHE A 89 9.91 -7.94 -3.65
C PHE A 89 10.20 -9.44 -3.68
N GLU A 90 9.78 -10.13 -2.63
CA GLU A 90 10.04 -11.55 -2.47
C GLU A 90 8.75 -12.37 -2.47
N ILE A 91 8.74 -13.43 -3.26
CA ILE A 91 7.74 -14.48 -3.20
C ILE A 91 8.47 -15.77 -2.84
N ASN A 92 8.00 -16.39 -1.78
CA ASN A 92 8.44 -17.71 -1.37
C ASN A 92 7.19 -18.59 -1.21
N ASP A 93 6.91 -19.38 -2.23
CA ASP A 93 5.77 -20.30 -2.27
C ASP A 93 6.25 -21.75 -2.51
N ALA A 94 5.32 -22.71 -2.44
CA ALA A 94 5.65 -24.13 -2.59
C ALA A 94 6.23 -24.51 -3.97
N LYS A 95 6.11 -23.62 -4.98
CA LYS A 95 6.54 -23.88 -6.37
C LYS A 95 7.80 -23.12 -6.74
N ARG A 96 8.06 -21.95 -6.14
CA ARG A 96 9.23 -21.14 -6.47
C ARG A 96 9.61 -20.14 -5.37
N TRP A 97 10.89 -19.79 -5.40
CA TRP A 97 11.42 -18.58 -4.78
C TRP A 97 11.72 -17.53 -5.86
N LEU A 98 11.25 -16.31 -5.65
CA LEU A 98 11.47 -15.16 -6.53
C LEU A 98 11.84 -13.97 -5.65
N ASN A 99 12.99 -13.36 -5.90
CA ASN A 99 13.42 -12.11 -5.29
C ASN A 99 13.79 -11.14 -6.40
N VAL A 100 13.11 -9.98 -6.47
CA VAL A 100 13.32 -8.96 -7.50
C VAL A 100 13.19 -7.57 -6.88
N GLY A 101 13.89 -6.57 -7.42
CA GLY A 101 13.68 -5.17 -7.01
C GLY A 101 12.36 -4.60 -7.55
N PHE A 102 11.81 -3.59 -6.87
CA PHE A 102 10.67 -2.81 -7.40
C PHE A 102 11.04 -1.99 -8.65
N VAL A 103 12.30 -1.57 -8.73
CA VAL A 103 12.88 -0.83 -9.86
C VAL A 103 14.27 -1.42 -10.13
N ASN A 104 14.56 -1.79 -11.37
CA ASN A 104 15.88 -2.33 -11.76
C ASN A 104 16.93 -1.22 -11.75
N TYR A 105 16.62 -0.12 -12.43
CA TYR A 105 17.41 1.11 -12.45
C TYR A 105 16.51 2.32 -12.65
N GLY A 106 17.05 3.49 -12.32
CA GLY A 106 16.52 4.75 -12.79
C GLY A 106 17.63 5.71 -13.19
N GLU A 107 17.35 6.49 -14.23
CA GLU A 107 18.25 7.42 -14.87
C GLU A 107 17.55 8.77 -15.02
N TYR A 108 18.32 9.85 -14.90
CA TYR A 108 17.83 11.20 -15.16
C TYR A 108 18.68 11.85 -16.23
N ASN A 109 18.07 12.15 -17.37
CA ASN A 109 18.69 12.92 -18.43
C ASN A 109 18.55 14.41 -18.12
N TYR A 110 19.68 15.08 -17.87
CA TYR A 110 19.72 16.49 -17.49
C TYR A 110 19.33 17.43 -18.63
N ASP A 111 19.69 17.10 -19.87
CA ASP A 111 19.42 17.93 -21.05
C ASP A 111 17.93 17.94 -21.37
N LEU A 112 17.30 16.76 -21.36
CA LEU A 112 15.88 16.56 -21.65
C LEU A 112 14.99 16.79 -20.42
N LYS A 113 15.58 16.90 -19.23
CA LYS A 113 14.90 16.95 -17.92
C LYS A 113 13.88 15.82 -17.76
N LYS A 114 14.26 14.61 -18.18
CA LYS A 114 13.40 13.43 -18.20
C LYS A 114 14.01 12.29 -17.40
N TRP A 115 13.14 11.59 -16.69
CA TRP A 115 13.45 10.36 -15.99
C TRP A 115 13.18 9.15 -16.88
N GLU A 116 14.02 8.13 -16.73
CA GLU A 116 13.78 6.77 -17.20
C GLU A 116 13.85 5.84 -16.00
N ILE A 117 12.88 4.94 -15.84
CA ILE A 117 12.96 3.83 -14.89
C ILE A 117 12.64 2.51 -15.60
N GLN A 118 13.27 1.43 -15.15
CA GLN A 118 12.99 0.09 -15.66
C GLN A 118 12.39 -0.80 -14.58
N ILE A 119 11.34 -1.52 -14.96
CA ILE A 119 10.65 -2.52 -14.14
C ILE A 119 10.89 -3.90 -14.74
N SER A 120 11.26 -4.86 -13.90
CA SER A 120 11.47 -6.24 -14.35
C SER A 120 10.17 -6.86 -14.87
N HIS A 121 10.25 -7.58 -15.99
CA HIS A 121 9.15 -8.40 -16.50
C HIS A 121 8.68 -9.44 -15.47
N LYS A 122 9.55 -9.90 -14.57
CA LYS A 122 9.18 -10.84 -13.49
C LYS A 122 8.23 -10.21 -12.46
N LEU A 123 8.27 -8.89 -12.29
CA LEU A 123 7.37 -8.13 -11.41
C LEU A 123 6.05 -7.76 -12.12
N MET A 124 6.05 -7.72 -13.46
CA MET A 124 4.92 -7.25 -14.28
C MET A 124 3.59 -7.95 -14.00
N PRO A 125 3.50 -9.29 -13.88
CA PRO A 125 2.22 -9.96 -13.62
C PRO A 125 1.53 -9.46 -12.33
N PHE A 126 2.32 -9.13 -11.30
CA PHE A 126 1.83 -8.62 -10.03
C PHE A 126 1.39 -7.16 -10.14
N MET A 127 2.15 -6.35 -10.88
CA MET A 127 1.81 -4.95 -11.13
C MET A 127 0.58 -4.82 -12.05
N VAL A 128 0.39 -5.75 -12.98
CA VAL A 128 -0.80 -5.83 -13.84
C VAL A 128 -2.03 -6.20 -13.02
N SER A 129 -1.96 -7.25 -12.19
CA SER A 129 -3.06 -7.62 -11.29
C SER A 129 -3.45 -6.44 -10.39
N MET A 130 -2.47 -5.71 -9.87
CA MET A 130 -2.70 -4.49 -9.11
C MET A 130 -3.37 -3.39 -9.93
N ALA A 131 -2.84 -3.10 -11.12
CA ALA A 131 -3.33 -2.04 -11.99
C ALA A 131 -4.77 -2.28 -12.46
N LYS A 132 -5.19 -3.53 -12.66
CA LYS A 132 -6.58 -3.91 -12.96
C LYS A 132 -7.56 -3.49 -11.86
N GLY A 133 -7.09 -3.42 -10.61
CA GLY A 133 -7.85 -2.92 -9.47
C GLY A 133 -8.08 -1.41 -9.48
N TYR A 134 -7.58 -0.65 -10.45
CA TYR A 134 -7.79 0.80 -10.52
C TYR A 134 -8.17 1.29 -11.91
N THR A 135 -9.01 2.31 -11.95
CA THR A 135 -9.16 3.15 -13.15
C THR A 135 -8.08 4.23 -13.19
N ARG A 136 -7.73 4.69 -14.40
CA ARG A 136 -6.79 5.81 -14.60
C ARG A 136 -7.19 7.07 -13.83
N PHE A 137 -8.50 7.35 -13.80
CA PHE A 137 -9.07 8.50 -13.09
C PHE A 137 -8.83 8.38 -11.58
N GLN A 138 -9.07 7.21 -10.98
CA GLN A 138 -8.78 6.96 -9.57
C GLN A 138 -7.29 7.17 -9.27
N LEU A 139 -6.39 6.65 -10.10
CA LEU A 139 -4.93 6.81 -9.88
C LEU A 139 -4.47 8.28 -9.94
N ASN A 140 -5.03 9.08 -10.84
CA ASN A 140 -4.75 10.53 -10.88
C ASN A 140 -5.22 11.23 -9.59
N THR A 141 -6.40 10.88 -9.10
CA THR A 141 -6.92 11.44 -7.85
C THR A 141 -6.07 11.02 -6.67
N ILE A 142 -5.67 9.74 -6.59
CA ILE A 142 -4.85 9.19 -5.50
C ILE A 142 -3.49 9.87 -5.44
N LEU A 143 -2.82 10.09 -6.57
CA LEU A 143 -1.53 10.78 -6.63
C LEU A 143 -1.56 12.18 -5.97
N ARG A 144 -2.71 12.86 -5.98
CA ARG A 144 -2.90 14.18 -5.38
C ARG A 144 -3.19 14.14 -3.87
N LEU A 145 -3.46 12.96 -3.31
CA LEU A 145 -3.72 12.79 -1.89
C LEU A 145 -2.41 12.76 -1.08
N ASN A 146 -2.52 12.97 0.24
CA ASN A 146 -1.39 12.72 1.15
C ASN A 146 -1.04 11.22 1.21
N THR A 147 0.18 10.91 1.65
CA THR A 147 0.72 9.53 1.70
C THR A 147 -0.18 8.55 2.46
N SER A 148 -0.80 8.99 3.57
CA SER A 148 -1.66 8.13 4.38
C SER A 148 -2.94 7.76 3.63
N SER A 149 -3.60 8.74 3.00
CA SER A 149 -4.76 8.52 2.16
C SER A 149 -4.43 7.66 0.94
N GLN A 150 -3.24 7.82 0.35
CA GLN A 150 -2.76 6.98 -0.75
C GLN A 150 -2.63 5.51 -0.33
N ARG A 151 -1.98 5.25 0.81
CA ARG A 151 -1.84 3.89 1.37
C ARG A 151 -3.19 3.25 1.65
N LEU A 152 -4.07 4.02 2.25
CA LEU A 152 -5.41 3.58 2.59
C LEU A 152 -6.20 3.19 1.33
N PHE A 153 -6.20 4.05 0.31
CA PHE A 153 -6.87 3.75 -0.94
C PHE A 153 -6.30 2.49 -1.59
N MET A 154 -4.99 2.36 -1.65
CA MET A 154 -4.39 1.19 -2.30
C MET A 154 -4.74 -0.12 -1.61
N MET A 155 -4.82 -0.10 -0.29
CA MET A 155 -5.17 -1.27 0.50
C MET A 155 -6.65 -1.64 0.35
N PHE A 156 -7.57 -0.69 0.11
CA PHE A 156 -8.95 -1.06 -0.23
C PHE A 156 -9.11 -1.62 -1.64
N SER A 157 -8.31 -1.16 -2.61
CA SER A 157 -8.45 -1.61 -4.00
C SER A 157 -8.05 -3.06 -4.24
N GLN A 158 -7.37 -3.72 -3.30
CA GLN A 158 -7.09 -5.16 -3.37
C GLN A 158 -8.37 -6.03 -3.34
N PHE A 159 -9.50 -5.44 -2.93
CA PHE A 159 -10.79 -6.12 -2.85
C PHE A 159 -11.70 -5.87 -4.07
N ASN A 160 -11.18 -5.25 -5.14
CA ASN A 160 -11.97 -5.02 -6.35
C ASN A 160 -12.30 -6.32 -7.11
N GLU A 161 -11.45 -7.36 -7.01
CA GLU A 161 -11.70 -8.65 -7.66
C GLU A 161 -12.66 -9.57 -6.88
N THR A 162 -12.78 -9.44 -5.56
CA THR A 162 -13.71 -10.25 -4.73
C THR A 162 -15.16 -9.73 -4.76
N GLY A 163 -15.37 -8.54 -5.33
CA GLY A 163 -16.69 -8.06 -5.77
C GLY A 163 -17.48 -7.22 -4.78
N ILE A 164 -17.15 -7.16 -3.48
CA ILE A 164 -17.84 -6.26 -2.53
C ILE A 164 -16.90 -5.78 -1.42
N PHE A 165 -16.59 -4.49 -1.41
CA PHE A 165 -16.26 -3.72 -0.20
C PHE A 165 -17.20 -2.50 -0.16
N LYS A 166 -18.31 -2.61 0.59
CA LYS A 166 -19.25 -1.52 0.83
C LYS A 166 -19.09 -1.03 2.27
N ILE A 167 -18.37 0.07 2.43
CA ILE A 167 -18.41 0.90 3.63
C ILE A 167 -18.77 2.32 3.18
N LYS A 168 -19.64 3.01 3.92
CA LYS A 168 -19.90 4.43 3.63
C LYS A 168 -18.60 5.20 3.86
N ALA A 169 -18.23 6.08 2.92
CA ALA A 169 -16.98 6.83 3.00
C ALA A 169 -16.87 7.63 4.32
N ASP A 170 -18.00 8.16 4.79
CA ASP A 170 -18.09 8.87 6.07
C ASP A 170 -17.86 7.95 7.27
N GLU A 171 -18.48 6.77 7.28
CA GLU A 171 -18.34 5.77 8.34
C GLU A 171 -16.90 5.25 8.46
N LEU A 172 -16.24 5.03 7.33
CA LEU A 172 -14.83 4.65 7.31
C LEU A 172 -13.92 5.79 7.79
N ARG A 173 -14.18 7.02 7.33
CA ARG A 173 -13.41 8.20 7.73
C ARG A 173 -13.51 8.44 9.22
N GLU A 174 -14.71 8.29 9.78
CA GLU A 174 -14.96 8.42 11.21
C GLU A 174 -14.25 7.33 12.00
N THR A 175 -14.38 6.07 11.57
CA THR A 175 -13.71 4.93 12.23
C THR A 175 -12.19 5.09 12.23
N LEU A 176 -11.59 5.50 11.10
CA LEU A 176 -10.15 5.74 11.00
C LEU A 176 -9.70 6.93 11.86
N ARG A 177 -10.45 8.04 11.81
CA ARG A 177 -10.14 9.24 12.62
C ARG A 177 -10.19 8.88 14.10
N TYR A 178 -11.23 8.18 14.51
CA TYR A 178 -11.45 7.75 15.89
C TYR A 178 -10.32 6.82 16.38
N CYS A 179 -10.03 5.73 15.67
CA CYS A 179 -8.93 4.83 16.00
C CYS A 179 -7.59 5.56 16.07
N THR A 180 -7.33 6.49 15.13
CA THR A 180 -6.08 7.25 15.12
C THR A 180 -5.97 8.18 16.33
N GLN A 181 -7.03 8.90 16.68
CA GLN A 181 -7.05 9.81 17.83
C GLN A 181 -6.86 9.03 19.15
N ILE A 182 -7.61 7.95 19.34
CA ILE A 182 -7.53 7.13 20.55
C ILE A 182 -6.15 6.49 20.69
N LEU A 183 -5.60 5.93 19.61
CA LEU A 183 -4.27 5.34 19.64
C LEU A 183 -3.17 6.39 19.88
N GLN A 184 -3.33 7.62 19.42
CA GLN A 184 -2.39 8.71 19.73
C GLN A 184 -2.42 9.09 21.23
N VAL A 185 -3.60 9.09 21.85
CA VAL A 185 -3.75 9.35 23.29
C VAL A 185 -3.23 8.18 24.13
N LEU A 186 -3.45 6.94 23.68
CA LEU A 186 -2.94 5.73 24.33
C LEU A 186 -1.42 5.59 24.22
N PHE A 187 -0.86 5.99 23.07
CA PHE A 187 0.54 5.76 22.72
C PHE A 187 1.24 7.05 22.27
N PRO A 188 1.29 8.11 23.10
CA PRO A 188 1.81 9.42 22.70
C PRO A 188 3.26 9.36 22.23
N ASP A 189 4.12 8.60 22.93
CA ASP A 189 5.54 8.44 22.59
C ASP A 189 5.82 7.29 21.61
N HIS A 190 4.79 6.55 21.18
CA HIS A 190 4.94 5.30 20.41
C HIS A 190 4.11 5.33 19.11
N GLN A 191 4.16 6.45 18.37
CA GLN A 191 3.42 6.62 17.12
C GLN A 191 3.74 5.55 16.05
N ALA A 192 4.98 5.03 16.02
CA ALA A 192 5.34 3.95 15.09
C ALA A 192 4.53 2.66 15.35
N PHE A 193 4.27 2.33 16.62
CA PHE A 193 3.42 1.20 17.00
C PHE A 193 1.98 1.43 16.56
N ALA A 194 1.41 2.61 16.85
CA ALA A 194 0.05 2.96 16.45
C ALA A 194 -0.14 2.88 14.93
N ASN A 195 0.82 3.39 14.15
CA ASN A 195 0.77 3.33 12.70
C ASN A 195 0.88 1.89 12.15
N LYS A 196 1.78 1.06 12.72
CA LYS A 196 1.88 -0.37 12.35
C LYS A 196 0.59 -1.12 12.69
N LEU A 197 0.02 -0.88 13.86
CA LEU A 197 -1.21 -1.51 14.33
C LEU A 197 -2.40 -1.12 13.44
N ILE A 198 -2.57 0.17 13.12
CA ILE A 198 -3.59 0.60 12.16
C ILE A 198 -3.37 -0.09 10.81
N GLY A 199 -2.14 -0.09 10.28
CA GLY A 199 -1.84 -0.80 9.03
C GLY A 199 -2.25 -2.27 9.05
N HIS A 200 -1.95 -2.98 10.14
CA HIS A 200 -2.32 -4.38 10.35
C HIS A 200 -3.83 -4.59 10.45
N LEU A 201 -4.51 -3.82 11.29
CA LEU A 201 -5.96 -3.91 11.50
C LEU A 201 -6.73 -3.67 10.22
N VAL A 202 -6.30 -2.70 9.42
CA VAL A 202 -6.97 -2.45 8.16
C VAL A 202 -6.62 -3.52 7.13
N GLY A 203 -5.37 -4.01 7.11
CA GLY A 203 -4.97 -5.16 6.28
C GLY A 203 -5.75 -6.44 6.57
N LYS A 204 -6.15 -6.67 7.83
CA LYS A 204 -6.93 -7.83 8.28
C LYS A 204 -8.45 -7.61 8.28
N MET A 205 -8.94 -6.45 7.84
CA MET A 205 -10.36 -6.05 7.90
C MET A 205 -10.96 -6.04 9.32
N GLN A 206 -10.14 -5.74 10.33
CA GLN A 206 -10.55 -5.76 11.73
C GLN A 206 -10.66 -4.37 12.36
N LEU A 207 -10.60 -3.31 11.55
CA LEU A 207 -10.62 -1.93 12.03
C LEU A 207 -11.90 -1.59 12.81
N LYS A 208 -13.09 -1.98 12.31
CA LYS A 208 -14.37 -1.70 12.97
C LYS A 208 -14.55 -2.51 14.27
N PRO A 209 -14.32 -3.83 14.29
CA PRO A 209 -14.30 -4.59 15.54
C PRO A 209 -13.28 -4.06 16.57
N PHE A 210 -12.14 -3.55 16.10
CA PHE A 210 -11.15 -2.92 16.97
C PHE A 210 -11.61 -1.55 17.47
N SER A 211 -12.27 -0.73 16.64
CA SER A 211 -12.83 0.55 17.08
C SER A 211 -13.87 0.37 18.18
N ASP A 212 -14.75 -0.63 18.04
CA ASP A 212 -15.80 -0.92 19.02
C ASP A 212 -15.19 -1.41 20.36
N ARG A 213 -14.02 -2.05 20.31
CA ARG A 213 -13.23 -2.40 21.51
C ARG A 213 -12.63 -1.15 22.16
N LEU A 214 -12.09 -0.23 21.36
CA LEU A 214 -11.53 1.03 21.85
C LEU A 214 -12.58 1.92 22.50
N GLU A 215 -13.78 2.00 21.93
CA GLU A 215 -14.92 2.76 22.46
C GLU A 215 -15.29 2.30 23.87
N ARG A 216 -15.39 0.98 24.09
CA ARG A 216 -15.65 0.42 25.43
C ARG A 216 -14.54 0.75 26.44
N ILE A 217 -13.29 0.82 26.00
CA ILE A 217 -12.16 1.17 26.86
C ILE A 217 -12.18 2.66 27.18
N GLU A 218 -12.55 3.50 26.22
CA GLU A 218 -12.74 4.94 26.45
C GLU A 218 -13.88 5.20 27.43
N ASP A 219 -15.04 4.55 27.25
CA ASP A 219 -16.17 4.62 28.18
C ASP A 219 -15.77 4.19 29.60
N GLN A 220 -15.00 3.10 29.71
CA GLN A 220 -14.48 2.63 30.99
C GLN A 220 -13.48 3.63 31.61
N SER A 221 -12.61 4.24 30.80
CA SER A 221 -11.69 5.27 31.24
C SER A 221 -12.42 6.48 31.82
N GLN A 222 -13.51 6.90 31.18
CA GLN A 222 -14.35 8.01 31.63
C GLN A 222 -15.12 7.66 32.91
N ALA A 223 -15.72 6.47 32.98
CA ALA A 223 -16.46 6.00 34.16
C ALA A 223 -15.57 5.88 35.41
N GLU A 224 -14.33 5.43 35.23
CA GLU A 224 -13.37 5.28 36.32
C GLU A 224 -12.56 6.56 36.61
N GLY A 225 -12.72 7.62 35.81
CA GLY A 225 -11.96 8.87 35.94
C GLY A 225 -10.44 8.70 35.75
N LYS A 226 -10.01 7.64 35.07
CA LYS A 226 -8.59 7.34 34.83
C LYS A 226 -8.14 7.92 33.49
N PRO A 227 -6.86 8.31 33.35
CA PRO A 227 -6.32 8.71 32.05
C PRO A 227 -6.33 7.54 31.06
N LEU A 228 -6.79 7.79 29.83
CA LEU A 228 -6.90 6.76 28.78
C LEU A 228 -5.56 6.05 28.51
N ALA A 229 -4.44 6.78 28.58
CA ALA A 229 -3.09 6.23 28.46
C ALA A 229 -2.77 5.08 29.44
N SER A 230 -3.45 5.01 30.59
CA SER A 230 -3.27 3.91 31.55
C SER A 230 -3.73 2.55 31.00
N TYR A 231 -4.60 2.54 29.99
CA TYR A 231 -5.10 1.35 29.31
C TYR A 231 -4.21 0.88 28.15
N ALA A 232 -3.11 1.58 27.85
CA ALA A 232 -2.19 1.23 26.78
C ALA A 232 -1.66 -0.23 26.83
N PRO A 233 -1.32 -0.81 28.01
CA PRO A 233 -0.92 -2.23 28.09
C PRO A 233 -2.04 -3.19 27.70
N LEU A 234 -3.28 -2.89 28.09
CA LEU A 234 -4.46 -3.68 27.74
C LEU A 234 -4.71 -3.65 26.23
N VAL A 235 -4.60 -2.47 25.61
CA VAL A 235 -4.77 -2.33 24.15
C VAL A 235 -3.67 -3.08 23.38
N ARG A 236 -2.43 -3.11 23.88
CA ARG A 236 -1.35 -3.96 23.32
C ARG A 236 -1.68 -5.43 23.44
N HIS A 237 -2.21 -5.86 24.59
CA HIS A 237 -2.64 -7.24 24.78
C HIS A 237 -3.75 -7.61 23.80
N ILE A 238 -4.82 -6.81 23.73
CA ILE A 238 -5.95 -7.03 22.81
C ILE A 238 -5.46 -7.11 21.36
N ALA A 239 -4.61 -6.17 20.92
CA ALA A 239 -4.03 -6.18 19.59
C ALA A 239 -3.31 -7.51 19.28
N LYS A 240 -2.58 -8.06 20.25
CA LYS A 240 -1.85 -9.32 20.09
C LYS A 240 -2.75 -10.56 20.18
N SER A 241 -3.65 -10.61 21.16
CA SER A 241 -4.48 -11.78 21.47
C SER A 241 -5.66 -11.94 20.52
N ASP A 242 -6.39 -10.84 20.29
CA ASP A 242 -7.67 -10.87 19.59
C ASP A 242 -7.50 -10.53 18.09
N PHE A 243 -6.42 -9.82 17.75
CA PHE A 243 -6.17 -9.29 16.41
C PHE A 243 -4.85 -9.79 15.79
N GLU A 244 -4.16 -10.75 16.42
CA GLU A 244 -2.93 -11.39 15.92
C GLU A 244 -1.80 -10.39 15.55
N PHE A 245 -1.76 -9.21 16.17
CA PHE A 245 -0.75 -8.21 15.89
C PHE A 245 0.58 -8.54 16.57
N ASN A 246 1.61 -8.81 15.77
CA ASN A 246 2.98 -9.00 16.24
C ASN A 246 3.84 -7.79 15.86
N ASN A 247 4.30 -7.05 16.87
CA ASN A 247 5.19 -5.91 16.67
C ASN A 247 6.65 -6.39 16.64
N SER A 248 7.05 -6.98 15.51
CA SER A 248 8.45 -7.24 15.18
C SER A 248 9.17 -5.96 14.72
#